data_AF-A0A7V9H8A5-F1
#
_entry.id   AF-A0A7V9H8A5-F1
#
_cell.length_a   1.000
_cell.length_b   1.000
_cell.length_c   1.000
_cell.angle_alpha   90.00
_cell.angle_beta   90.00
_cell.angle_gamma   90.00
#
_symmetry.space_group_name_H-M   'P 1'
#
loop_
_entity.id
_entity.type
_entity.pdbx_description
1 polymer ?
#
loop_
_entity_poly.entity_id
_entity_poly.type
_entity_poly.pdbx_seq_one_letter_code
_entity_poly.pdbx_strand_id
1 'polypeptide(L)'
;MALDRPFIEKRDFPVRRRGYDTDAVAAHLATLADRFDALQRPPRPESLAGAASDRVRVIVEAAERSAAELGQEAEEERGRILDASHREANQHLERVVESTASMLGRVALLEKELGDLLDFVRSSATRLTGELKALEGAVDEFRNSPPPPDPEIAPVPSPPGDEGARLIALNMALSGTPREETERYLAENFEAMDVNSLLDDVYVRAGQ
;
A
#
# COMPACT_ATOMS: atom_id res chain seq x y z
N MET A 1 73.66 -52.30 -37.28
CA MET A 1 73.48 -53.47 -38.16
C MET A 1 72.07 -53.98 -37.93
N ALA A 2 71.21 -53.94 -38.94
CA ALA A 2 69.89 -54.57 -38.86
C ALA A 2 70.08 -56.09 -38.99
N LEU A 3 69.49 -56.86 -38.09
CA LEU A 3 69.45 -58.32 -38.17
C LEU A 3 68.30 -58.67 -39.12
N ASP A 4 68.62 -58.87 -40.39
CA ASP A 4 67.62 -59.23 -41.39
C ASP A 4 67.29 -60.74 -41.27
N ARG A 5 66.04 -61.11 -41.58
CA ARG A 5 65.57 -62.51 -41.63
C ARG A 5 66.57 -63.54 -42.21
N PRO A 6 67.20 -63.32 -43.38
CA PRO A 6 68.18 -64.26 -43.94
C PRO A 6 69.45 -64.42 -43.09
N PHE A 7 69.75 -63.50 -42.18
CA PHE A 7 70.88 -63.58 -41.26
C PHE A 7 70.55 -64.44 -40.04
N ILE A 8 69.29 -64.47 -39.60
CA ILE A 8 68.80 -65.27 -38.46
C ILE A 8 68.59 -66.73 -38.89
N GLU A 9 68.11 -66.97 -40.11
CA GLU A 9 67.83 -68.31 -40.64
C GLU A 9 69.08 -69.03 -41.22
N LYS A 10 70.30 -68.59 -40.89
CA LYS A 10 71.53 -69.22 -41.37
C LYS A 10 71.59 -70.71 -40.97
N ARG A 11 72.08 -71.56 -41.88
CA ARG A 11 72.17 -73.01 -41.68
C ARG A 11 73.62 -73.53 -41.61
N ASP A 12 74.60 -72.64 -41.71
CA ASP A 12 76.04 -72.96 -41.80
C ASP A 12 76.71 -73.16 -40.43
N PHE A 13 76.07 -73.92 -39.54
CA PHE A 13 76.64 -74.22 -38.21
C PHE A 13 77.44 -75.53 -38.23
N PRO A 14 78.64 -75.57 -37.62
CA PRO A 14 79.46 -76.79 -37.59
C PRO A 14 78.81 -77.88 -36.73
N VAL A 15 78.51 -79.04 -37.32
CA VAL A 15 77.85 -80.17 -36.64
C VAL A 15 78.88 -81.11 -36.01
N ARG A 16 78.79 -81.37 -34.70
CA ARG A 16 79.63 -82.37 -33.99
C ARG A 16 78.87 -83.67 -33.71
N ARG A 17 79.59 -84.78 -33.48
CA ARG A 17 79.08 -86.15 -33.22
C ARG A 17 78.03 -86.29 -32.09
N ARG A 18 77.85 -85.27 -31.25
CA ARG A 18 76.80 -85.17 -30.21
C ARG A 18 76.27 -83.73 -30.18
N GLY A 19 75.72 -83.30 -31.32
CA GLY A 19 75.25 -81.94 -31.56
C GLY A 19 73.75 -81.75 -31.35
N TYR A 20 73.30 -80.51 -31.56
CA TYR A 20 71.88 -80.16 -31.59
C TYR A 20 71.18 -80.77 -32.81
N ASP A 21 69.88 -81.04 -32.68
CA ASP A 21 69.04 -81.40 -33.81
C ASP A 21 68.86 -80.20 -34.74
N THR A 22 69.31 -80.35 -35.99
CA THR A 22 69.32 -79.29 -36.98
C THR A 22 67.92 -78.83 -37.39
N ASP A 23 66.93 -79.73 -37.35
CA ASP A 23 65.55 -79.40 -37.72
C ASP A 23 64.87 -78.61 -36.60
N ALA A 24 65.11 -78.99 -35.34
CA ALA A 24 64.65 -78.25 -34.17
C ALA A 24 65.27 -76.85 -34.11
N VAL A 25 66.56 -76.71 -34.44
CA VAL A 25 67.23 -75.41 -34.51
C VAL A 25 66.66 -74.56 -35.64
N ALA A 26 66.44 -75.11 -36.83
CA ALA A 26 65.86 -74.37 -37.95
C ALA A 26 64.45 -73.85 -37.62
N ALA A 27 63.59 -74.67 -37.00
CA ALA A 27 62.27 -74.25 -36.55
C ALA A 27 62.34 -73.13 -35.49
N HIS A 28 63.30 -73.21 -34.58
CA HIS A 28 63.52 -72.19 -33.56
C HIS A 28 64.03 -70.87 -34.17
N LEU A 29 64.96 -70.94 -35.13
CA LEU A 29 65.47 -69.77 -35.83
C LEU A 29 64.40 -69.09 -36.68
N ALA A 30 63.51 -69.85 -37.33
CA ALA A 30 62.35 -69.29 -38.03
C ALA A 30 61.40 -68.57 -37.06
N THR A 31 61.13 -69.16 -35.89
CA THR A 31 60.31 -68.53 -34.85
C THR A 31 60.95 -67.23 -34.33
N LEU A 32 62.28 -67.22 -34.16
CA LEU A 32 63.02 -66.03 -33.75
C LEU A 32 63.00 -64.96 -34.85
N ALA A 33 63.13 -65.35 -36.12
CA ALA A 33 63.02 -64.44 -37.24
C ALA A 33 61.64 -63.78 -37.30
N ASP A 34 60.57 -64.56 -37.16
CA ASP A 34 59.20 -64.02 -37.11
C ASP A 34 59.00 -63.03 -35.95
N ARG A 35 59.58 -63.31 -34.78
CA ARG A 35 59.54 -62.39 -33.62
C ARG A 35 60.36 -61.12 -33.86
N PHE A 36 61.53 -61.23 -34.48
CA PHE A 36 62.36 -60.08 -34.83
C PHE A 36 61.69 -59.21 -35.90
N ASP A 37 61.08 -59.82 -36.92
CA ASP A 37 60.31 -59.11 -37.94
C ASP A 37 59.10 -58.40 -37.33
N ALA A 38 58.40 -59.04 -36.38
CA ALA A 38 57.29 -58.42 -35.66
C ALA A 38 57.73 -57.21 -34.79
N LEU A 39 58.92 -57.26 -34.20
CA LEU A 39 59.49 -56.16 -33.41
C LEU A 39 60.11 -55.05 -34.26
N GLN A 40 60.68 -55.39 -35.42
CA GLN A 40 61.24 -54.41 -36.37
C GLN A 40 60.14 -53.70 -37.16
N ARG A 41 58.98 -54.32 -37.35
CA ARG A 41 57.85 -53.68 -38.02
C ARG A 41 57.39 -52.50 -37.14
N PRO A 42 57.56 -51.25 -37.60
CA PRO A 42 57.11 -50.11 -36.82
C PRO A 42 55.59 -50.23 -36.59
N PRO A 43 55.09 -49.90 -35.38
CA PRO A 43 53.66 -49.80 -35.17
C PRO A 43 53.09 -48.89 -36.26
N ARG A 44 52.02 -49.32 -36.94
CA ARG A 44 51.37 -48.46 -37.94
C ARG A 44 50.99 -47.17 -37.22
N PRO A 45 51.41 -45.99 -37.71
CA PRO A 45 50.99 -44.75 -37.08
C PRO A 45 49.47 -44.73 -37.10
N GLU A 46 48.84 -44.52 -35.94
CA GLU A 46 47.43 -44.19 -35.89
C GLU A 46 47.18 -43.08 -36.91
N SER A 47 46.26 -43.31 -37.85
CA SER A 47 46.02 -42.31 -38.87
C SER A 47 45.51 -41.06 -38.16
N LEU A 48 46.02 -39.89 -38.52
CA LEU A 48 45.55 -38.59 -38.00
C LEU A 48 44.01 -38.49 -38.09
N ALA A 49 43.42 -39.11 -39.12
CA ALA A 49 41.98 -39.22 -39.30
C ALA A 49 41.28 -40.05 -38.21
N GLY A 50 41.90 -41.15 -37.75
CA GLY A 50 41.39 -41.95 -36.62
C GLY A 50 41.42 -41.16 -35.32
N ALA A 51 42.57 -40.58 -34.98
CA ALA A 51 42.71 -39.75 -33.78
C ALA A 51 41.78 -38.53 -33.79
N ALA A 52 41.58 -37.89 -34.95
CA ALA A 52 40.63 -36.79 -35.11
C ALA A 52 39.18 -37.26 -34.95
N SER A 53 38.82 -38.44 -35.48
CA SER A 53 37.47 -39.01 -35.35
C SER A 53 37.15 -39.36 -33.90
N ASP A 54 38.12 -39.90 -33.16
CA ASP A 54 37.96 -40.20 -31.73
C ASP A 54 37.83 -38.91 -30.92
N ARG A 55 38.60 -37.88 -31.25
CA ARG A 55 38.48 -36.55 -30.62
C ARG A 55 37.10 -35.94 -30.86
N VAL A 56 36.58 -36.00 -32.09
CA VAL A 56 35.24 -35.50 -32.42
C VAL A 56 34.16 -36.29 -31.68
N ARG A 57 34.28 -37.63 -31.61
CA ARG A 57 33.32 -38.47 -30.88
C ARG A 57 33.22 -38.07 -29.41
N VAL A 58 34.36 -37.87 -28.74
CA VAL A 58 34.39 -37.42 -27.34
C VAL A 58 33.73 -36.05 -27.16
N ILE A 59 33.96 -35.12 -28.09
CA ILE A 59 33.35 -33.78 -28.05
C ILE A 59 31.83 -33.88 -28.23
N VAL A 60 31.35 -34.71 -29.17
CA VAL A 60 29.91 -34.90 -29.41
C VAL A 60 29.24 -35.53 -28.19
N GLU A 61 29.83 -36.56 -27.60
CA GLU A 61 29.27 -37.19 -26.40
C GLU A 61 29.22 -36.22 -25.21
N ALA A 62 30.26 -35.40 -25.04
CA ALA A 62 30.27 -34.34 -24.04
C ALA A 62 29.20 -33.26 -24.31
N ALA A 63 29.01 -32.89 -25.58
CA ALA A 63 27.99 -31.93 -25.97
C ALA A 63 26.57 -32.46 -25.78
N GLU A 64 26.32 -33.75 -26.08
CA GLU A 64 25.03 -34.40 -25.84
C GLU A 64 24.70 -34.48 -24.35
N ARG A 65 25.69 -34.83 -23.52
CA ARG A 65 25.52 -34.83 -22.06
C ARG A 65 25.22 -33.44 -21.52
N SER A 66 25.97 -32.43 -21.97
CA SER A 66 25.73 -31.04 -21.59
C SER A 66 24.36 -30.55 -22.06
N ALA A 67 23.91 -30.91 -23.26
CA ALA A 67 22.58 -30.56 -23.75
C ALA A 67 21.47 -31.22 -22.91
N ALA A 68 21.65 -32.48 -22.50
CA ALA A 68 20.71 -33.17 -21.63
C ALA A 68 20.62 -32.51 -20.25
N GLU A 69 21.75 -32.12 -19.66
CA GLU A 69 21.82 -31.39 -18.38
C GLU A 69 21.11 -30.03 -18.48
N LEU A 70 21.39 -29.24 -19.52
CA LEU A 70 20.73 -27.96 -19.75
C LEU A 70 19.21 -28.12 -19.94
N GLY A 71 18.78 -29.18 -20.62
CA GLY A 71 17.35 -29.49 -20.79
C GLY A 71 16.66 -29.80 -19.46
N GLN A 72 17.32 -30.57 -18.58
CA GLN A 72 16.79 -30.87 -17.25
C GLN A 72 16.72 -29.63 -16.37
N GLU A 73 17.79 -28.83 -16.34
CA GLU A 73 17.83 -27.59 -15.56
C GLU A 73 16.76 -26.58 -16.02
N ALA A 74 16.58 -26.44 -17.34
CA ALA A 74 15.56 -25.57 -17.90
C ALA A 74 14.14 -26.01 -17.55
N GLU A 75 13.88 -27.33 -17.52
CA GLU A 75 12.57 -27.87 -17.15
C GLU A 75 12.28 -27.67 -15.67
N GLU A 76 13.27 -27.89 -14.80
CA GLU A 76 13.15 -27.58 -13.38
C GLU A 76 12.90 -26.10 -13.12
N GLU A 77 13.67 -25.22 -13.77
CA GLU A 77 13.50 -23.78 -13.62
C GLU A 77 12.14 -23.30 -14.14
N ARG A 78 11.68 -23.84 -15.28
CA ARG A 78 10.31 -23.60 -15.78
C ARG A 78 9.27 -24.00 -14.74
N GLY A 79 9.43 -25.17 -14.12
CA GLY A 79 8.57 -25.63 -13.04
C GLY A 79 8.53 -24.64 -11.87
N ARG A 80 9.71 -24.20 -11.40
CA ARG A 80 9.83 -23.22 -10.31
C ARG A 80 9.14 -21.89 -10.64
N ILE A 81 9.31 -21.39 -11.87
CA ILE A 81 8.70 -20.14 -12.34
C ILE A 81 7.17 -20.27 -12.39
N LEU A 82 6.66 -21.39 -12.94
CA LEU A 82 5.21 -21.63 -13.00
C LEU A 82 4.60 -21.72 -11.60
N ASP A 83 5.25 -22.45 -10.68
CA ASP A 83 4.79 -22.58 -9.30
C ASP A 83 4.83 -21.26 -8.54
N ALA A 84 5.87 -20.45 -8.76
CA ALA A 84 5.95 -19.09 -8.20
C ALA A 84 4.83 -18.21 -8.76
N SER A 85 4.66 -18.18 -10.08
CA SER A 85 3.63 -17.38 -10.76
C SER A 85 2.21 -17.76 -10.31
N HIS A 86 1.92 -19.07 -10.19
CA HIS A 86 0.64 -19.54 -9.67
C HIS A 86 0.40 -19.10 -8.22
N ARG A 87 1.41 -19.18 -7.36
CA ARG A 87 1.30 -18.71 -5.97
C ARG A 87 1.02 -17.20 -5.91
N GLU A 88 1.75 -16.41 -6.69
CA GLU A 88 1.54 -14.97 -6.78
C GLU A 88 0.14 -14.61 -7.30
N ALA A 89 -0.33 -15.30 -8.34
CA ALA A 89 -1.67 -15.11 -8.89
C ALA A 89 -2.76 -15.40 -7.86
N ASN A 90 -2.64 -16.52 -7.13
CA ASN A 90 -3.59 -16.88 -6.08
C ASN A 90 -3.58 -15.86 -4.93
N GLN A 91 -2.39 -15.44 -4.47
CA GLN A 91 -2.27 -14.38 -3.45
C GLN A 91 -2.86 -13.04 -3.92
N HIS A 92 -2.80 -12.73 -5.21
CA HIS A 92 -3.43 -11.53 -5.75
C HIS A 92 -4.95 -11.66 -5.77
N LEU A 93 -5.48 -12.81 -6.19
CA LEU A 93 -6.91 -13.10 -6.15
C LEU A 93 -7.47 -13.03 -4.73
N GLU A 94 -6.79 -13.61 -3.75
CA GLU A 94 -7.17 -13.53 -2.33
C GLU A 94 -7.27 -12.07 -1.86
N ARG A 95 -6.26 -11.24 -2.16
CA ARG A 95 -6.29 -9.81 -1.81
C ARG A 95 -7.42 -9.05 -2.50
N VAL A 96 -7.69 -9.35 -3.77
CA VAL A 96 -8.80 -8.72 -4.51
C VAL A 96 -10.14 -9.12 -3.92
N VAL A 97 -10.33 -10.40 -3.58
CA VAL A 97 -11.56 -10.90 -2.92
C VAL A 97 -11.75 -10.24 -1.56
N GLU A 98 -10.71 -10.17 -0.72
CA GLU A 98 -10.76 -9.53 0.59
C GLU A 98 -11.09 -8.04 0.48
N SER A 99 -10.42 -7.32 -0.43
CA SER A 99 -10.69 -5.90 -0.68
C SER A 99 -12.12 -5.67 -1.17
N THR A 100 -12.61 -6.52 -2.08
CA THR A 100 -13.98 -6.44 -2.60
C THR A 100 -15.01 -6.71 -1.51
N ALA A 101 -14.78 -7.72 -0.66
CA ALA A 101 -15.63 -8.01 0.48
C ALA A 101 -15.67 -6.84 1.48
N SER A 102 -14.53 -6.22 1.75
CA SER A 102 -14.43 -5.02 2.58
C SER A 102 -15.20 -3.83 1.98
N MET A 103 -15.05 -3.58 0.67
CA MET A 103 -15.80 -2.53 -0.03
C MET A 103 -17.31 -2.79 0.02
N LEU A 104 -17.77 -4.01 -0.23
CA LEU A 104 -19.18 -4.38 -0.12
C LEU A 104 -19.71 -4.18 1.30
N GLY A 105 -18.94 -4.54 2.32
CA GLY A 105 -19.29 -4.29 3.72
C GLY A 105 -19.44 -2.78 4.02
N ARG A 106 -18.55 -1.94 3.48
CA ARG A 106 -18.63 -0.48 3.63
C ARG A 106 -19.84 0.10 2.89
N VAL A 107 -20.16 -0.40 1.70
CA VAL A 107 -21.36 0.02 0.95
C VAL A 107 -22.62 -0.35 1.72
N ALA A 108 -22.70 -1.55 2.29
CA ALA A 108 -23.85 -1.99 3.10
C ALA A 108 -24.03 -1.12 4.37
N LEU A 109 -22.92 -0.71 5.00
CA LEU A 109 -22.98 0.21 6.13
C LEU A 109 -23.49 1.59 5.71
N LEU A 110 -22.98 2.14 4.60
CA LEU A 110 -23.44 3.42 4.06
C LEU A 110 -24.93 3.37 3.68
N GLU A 111 -25.40 2.27 3.09
CA GLU A 111 -26.82 2.07 2.76
C GLU A 111 -27.68 2.11 4.03
N LYS A 112 -27.24 1.46 5.11
CA LYS A 112 -27.92 1.51 6.40
C LYS A 112 -27.94 2.92 6.99
N GLU A 113 -26.80 3.60 7.02
CA GLU A 113 -26.69 4.97 7.55
C GLU A 113 -27.59 5.95 6.77
N LEU A 114 -27.66 5.80 5.44
CA LEU A 114 -28.57 6.59 4.61
C LEU A 114 -30.04 6.27 4.91
N GLY A 115 -30.39 5.01 5.15
CA GLY A 115 -31.73 4.61 5.58
C GLY A 115 -32.12 5.27 6.91
N ASP A 116 -31.24 5.17 7.91
CA ASP A 116 -31.44 5.75 9.24
C ASP A 116 -31.58 7.30 9.15
N LEU A 117 -30.78 7.95 8.30
CA LEU A 117 -30.87 9.39 8.06
C LEU A 117 -32.20 9.78 7.41
N LEU A 118 -32.67 9.01 6.42
CA LEU A 118 -33.95 9.26 5.76
C LEU A 118 -35.13 9.11 6.73
N ASP A 119 -35.11 8.08 7.57
CA ASP A 119 -36.16 7.87 8.59
C ASP A 119 -36.15 8.98 9.64
N PHE A 120 -34.96 9.44 10.04
CA PHE A 120 -34.81 10.59 10.93
C PHE A 120 -35.36 11.88 10.30
N VAL A 121 -35.03 12.16 9.03
CA VAL A 121 -35.53 13.34 8.31
C VAL A 121 -37.06 13.29 8.19
N ARG A 122 -37.63 12.13 7.83
CA ARG A 122 -39.08 11.94 7.74
C ARG A 122 -39.76 12.16 9.08
N SER A 123 -39.21 11.58 10.15
CA SER A 123 -39.74 11.74 11.51
C SER A 123 -39.69 13.21 11.94
N SER A 124 -38.58 13.89 11.67
CA SER A 124 -38.41 15.32 11.95
C SER A 124 -39.41 16.18 11.17
N ALA A 125 -39.65 15.89 9.89
CA ALA A 125 -40.64 16.59 9.08
C ALA A 125 -42.07 16.41 9.62
N THR A 126 -42.45 15.18 10.01
CA THR A 126 -43.78 14.93 10.61
C THR A 126 -43.96 15.65 11.95
N ARG A 127 -42.91 15.69 12.77
CA ARG A 127 -42.91 16.41 14.05
C ARG A 127 -43.03 17.92 13.84
N LEU A 128 -42.20 18.51 12.98
CA LEU A 128 -42.26 19.94 12.64
C LEU A 128 -43.64 20.33 12.10
N THR A 129 -44.24 19.49 11.25
CA THR A 129 -45.61 19.71 10.75
C THR A 129 -46.63 19.72 11.90
N GLY A 130 -46.49 18.82 12.87
CA GLY A 130 -47.34 18.79 14.07
C GLY A 130 -47.14 20.00 14.97
N GLU A 131 -45.89 20.41 15.20
CA GLU A 131 -45.53 21.59 16.00
C GLU A 131 -46.05 22.88 15.35
N LEU A 132 -45.95 23.02 14.02
CA LEU A 132 -46.53 24.15 13.28
C LEU A 132 -48.05 24.20 13.40
N LYS A 133 -48.73 23.06 13.30
CA LYS A 133 -50.20 23.00 13.45
C LYS A 133 -50.64 23.35 14.88
N ALA A 134 -49.88 22.94 15.89
CA ALA A 134 -50.13 23.32 17.28
C ALA A 134 -49.93 24.84 17.49
N LEU A 135 -48.89 25.41 16.89
CA LEU A 135 -48.63 26.85 16.94
C LEU A 135 -49.74 27.65 16.24
N GLU A 136 -50.19 27.20 15.07
CA GLU A 136 -51.33 27.81 14.36
C GLU A 136 -52.59 27.83 15.25
N GLY A 137 -52.90 26.71 15.90
CA GLY A 137 -54.00 26.64 16.87
C GLY A 137 -53.85 27.59 18.06
N ALA A 138 -52.65 27.69 18.63
CA ALA A 138 -52.37 28.61 19.74
C ALA A 138 -52.47 30.09 19.32
N VAL A 139 -52.04 30.42 18.10
CA VAL A 139 -52.18 31.77 17.54
C VAL A 139 -53.65 32.11 17.29
N ASP A 140 -54.44 31.17 16.78
CA ASP A 140 -55.88 31.37 16.60
C ASP A 140 -56.62 31.48 17.93
N GLU A 141 -56.24 30.69 18.95
CA GLU A 141 -56.77 30.82 20.30
C GLU A 141 -56.42 32.19 20.91
N PHE A 142 -55.19 32.65 20.77
CA PHE A 142 -54.78 33.98 21.21
C PHE A 142 -55.55 35.10 20.50
N ARG A 143 -55.74 34.98 19.18
CA ARG A 143 -56.51 35.96 18.38
C ARG A 143 -57.98 35.99 18.72
N ASN A 144 -58.57 34.83 19.00
CA ASN A 144 -59.98 34.68 19.34
C ASN A 144 -60.24 34.79 20.85
N SER A 145 -59.18 34.95 21.67
CA SER A 145 -59.32 35.20 23.09
C SER A 145 -60.03 36.55 23.26
N PRO A 146 -61.13 36.60 24.03
CA PRO A 146 -61.75 37.88 24.35
C PRO A 146 -60.70 38.78 25.00
N PRO A 147 -60.72 40.10 24.73
CA PRO A 147 -59.83 41.02 25.40
C PRO A 147 -59.95 40.78 26.91
N PRO A 148 -58.83 40.70 27.65
CA PRO A 148 -58.92 40.65 29.10
C PRO A 148 -59.83 41.79 29.55
N PRO A 149 -60.71 41.56 30.55
CA PRO A 149 -61.47 42.67 31.12
C PRO A 149 -60.48 43.76 31.45
N ASP A 150 -60.77 45.00 31.00
CA ASP A 150 -59.90 46.15 31.23
C ASP A 150 -59.40 46.07 32.67
N PRO A 151 -58.07 45.91 32.90
CA PRO A 151 -57.57 46.21 34.22
C PRO A 151 -58.00 47.65 34.44
N GLU A 152 -58.83 47.87 35.45
CA GLU A 152 -59.15 49.19 35.94
C GLU A 152 -57.79 49.88 36.12
N ILE A 153 -57.42 50.74 35.17
CA ILE A 153 -56.14 51.43 35.18
C ILE A 153 -56.28 52.39 36.34
N ALA A 154 -55.88 51.93 37.53
CA ALA A 154 -55.53 52.82 38.60
C ALA A 154 -54.54 53.81 38.00
N PRO A 155 -54.76 55.12 38.17
CA PRO A 155 -53.96 56.14 37.52
C PRO A 155 -52.50 55.85 37.82
N VAL A 156 -51.69 55.71 36.76
CA VAL A 156 -50.24 55.60 36.88
C VAL A 156 -49.80 56.81 37.72
N PRO A 157 -49.19 56.63 38.90
CA PRO A 157 -48.66 57.77 39.62
C PRO A 157 -47.59 58.41 38.73
N SER A 158 -47.74 59.71 38.45
CA SER A 158 -46.65 60.51 37.90
C SER A 158 -45.39 60.22 38.72
N PRO A 159 -44.23 59.95 38.10
CA PRO A 159 -43.01 59.69 38.86
C PRO A 159 -42.78 60.87 39.81
N PRO A 160 -42.56 60.63 41.11
CA PRO A 160 -42.36 61.70 42.07
C PRO A 160 -40.99 62.31 41.81
N GLY A 161 -40.98 63.51 41.24
CA GLY A 161 -39.81 64.39 41.18
C GLY A 161 -38.47 63.70 40.91
N ASP A 162 -37.52 64.02 41.76
CA ASP A 162 -36.05 63.95 41.60
C ASP A 162 -35.50 62.60 41.21
N GLU A 163 -36.20 61.53 41.56
CA GLU A 163 -35.79 60.16 41.22
C GLU A 163 -35.98 59.88 39.72
N GLY A 164 -37.05 60.44 39.12
CA GLY A 164 -37.27 60.37 37.66
C GLY A 164 -36.22 61.16 36.89
N ALA A 165 -35.88 62.36 37.39
CA ALA A 165 -34.80 63.18 36.83
C ALA A 165 -33.44 62.46 36.92
N ARG A 166 -33.14 61.80 38.04
CA ARG A 166 -31.90 61.02 38.24
C ARG A 166 -31.78 59.84 37.30
N LEU A 167 -32.86 59.10 37.05
CA LEU A 167 -32.87 57.97 36.12
C LEU A 167 -32.64 58.41 34.67
N ILE A 168 -33.27 59.52 34.26
CA ILE A 168 -33.07 60.07 32.92
C ILE A 168 -31.64 60.59 32.78
N ALA A 169 -31.13 61.33 33.77
CA ALA A 169 -29.75 61.80 33.79
C ALA A 169 -28.74 60.64 33.69
N LEU A 170 -28.96 59.56 34.43
CA LEU A 170 -28.11 58.37 34.39
C LEU A 170 -28.15 57.68 33.03
N ASN A 171 -29.33 57.57 32.41
CA ASN A 171 -29.45 56.99 31.08
C ASN A 171 -28.73 57.84 30.01
N MET A 172 -28.85 59.17 30.09
CA MET A 172 -28.14 60.10 29.19
C MET A 172 -26.62 60.03 29.40
N ALA A 173 -26.14 59.97 30.64
CA ALA A 173 -24.73 59.81 30.94
C ALA A 173 -24.17 58.47 30.41
N LEU A 174 -24.88 57.35 30.61
CA LEU A 174 -24.50 56.03 30.08
C LEU A 174 -24.52 55.97 28.54
N SER A 175 -25.37 56.79 27.91
CA SER A 175 -25.45 56.93 26.46
C SER A 175 -24.40 57.86 25.86
N GLY A 176 -23.54 58.47 26.70
CA GLY A 176 -22.44 59.33 26.28
C GLY A 176 -22.82 60.79 26.02
N THR A 177 -24.00 61.23 26.46
CA THR A 177 -24.42 62.63 26.33
C THR A 177 -23.60 63.53 27.28
N PRO A 178 -23.12 64.71 26.84
CA PRO A 178 -22.34 65.62 27.68
C PRO A 178 -23.18 66.23 28.82
N ARG A 179 -22.51 66.59 29.92
CA ARG A 179 -23.14 67.06 31.17
C ARG A 179 -24.00 68.30 30.94
N GLU A 180 -23.55 69.24 30.11
CA GLU A 180 -24.22 70.51 29.84
C GLU A 180 -25.53 70.33 29.06
N GLU A 181 -25.62 69.29 28.23
CA GLU A 181 -26.82 68.96 27.45
C GLU A 181 -27.85 68.26 28.32
N THR A 182 -27.40 67.38 29.22
CA THR A 182 -28.25 66.76 30.25
C THR A 182 -28.78 67.80 31.23
N GLU A 183 -27.97 68.78 31.64
CA GLU A 183 -28.39 69.90 32.50
C GLU A 183 -29.51 70.73 31.87
N ARG A 184 -29.36 71.08 30.59
CA ARG A 184 -30.38 71.83 29.85
C ARG A 184 -31.69 71.05 29.74
N TYR A 185 -31.59 69.76 29.42
CA TYR A 185 -32.76 68.89 29.32
C TYR A 185 -33.51 68.80 30.65
N LEU A 186 -32.80 68.67 31.77
CA LEU A 186 -33.42 68.62 33.09
C LEU A 186 -34.04 69.96 33.48
N ALA A 187 -33.38 71.09 33.18
CA ALA A 187 -33.89 72.43 33.49
C ALA A 187 -35.16 72.80 32.69
N GLU A 188 -35.33 72.25 31.48
CA GLU A 188 -36.50 72.49 30.64
C GLU A 188 -37.70 71.58 30.98
N ASN A 189 -37.44 70.37 31.49
CA ASN A 189 -38.46 69.34 31.70
C ASN A 189 -38.82 69.08 33.18
N PHE A 190 -38.00 69.55 34.12
CA PHE A 190 -38.22 69.37 35.56
C PHE A 190 -38.12 70.72 36.29
N GLU A 191 -39.19 71.13 36.96
CA GLU A 191 -39.21 72.35 37.78
C GLU A 191 -38.67 72.10 39.19
N ALA A 192 -37.63 72.87 39.56
CA ALA A 192 -37.07 73.03 40.91
C ALA A 192 -36.34 71.83 41.54
N MET A 193 -35.05 71.64 41.18
CA MET A 193 -34.06 71.11 42.12
C MET A 193 -32.63 71.57 41.78
N ASP A 194 -31.67 71.38 42.70
CA ASP A 194 -30.24 71.60 42.44
C ASP A 194 -29.71 70.57 41.43
N VAL A 195 -29.93 70.88 40.15
CA VAL A 195 -29.53 70.05 38.99
C VAL A 195 -28.03 69.76 39.02
N ASN A 196 -27.22 70.69 39.54
CA ASN A 196 -25.77 70.53 39.59
C ASN A 196 -25.36 69.43 40.58
N SER A 197 -25.93 69.40 41.78
CA SER A 197 -25.64 68.34 42.76
C SER A 197 -26.08 66.95 42.27
N LEU A 198 -27.17 66.85 41.52
CA LEU A 198 -27.66 65.58 40.98
C LEU A 198 -26.78 65.06 39.84
N LEU A 199 -26.32 65.94 38.94
CA LEU A 199 -25.43 65.56 37.85
C LEU A 199 -24.06 65.13 38.37
N ASP A 200 -23.54 65.76 39.42
CA ASP A 200 -22.26 65.37 40.03
C ASP A 200 -22.34 63.93 40.58
N ASP A 201 -23.41 63.58 41.30
CA ASP A 201 -23.63 62.20 41.77
C ASP A 201 -23.71 61.17 40.63
N VAL A 202 -24.36 61.54 39.53
CA VAL A 202 -24.64 60.63 38.41
C VAL A 202 -23.39 60.39 37.56
N TYR A 203 -22.64 61.43 37.21
CA TYR A 203 -21.42 61.30 36.41
C TYR A 203 -20.28 60.64 37.20
N VAL A 204 -20.16 60.90 38.51
CA VAL A 204 -19.25 60.16 39.40
C VAL A 204 -19.56 58.66 39.41
N ARG A 205 -20.85 58.27 39.41
CA ARG A 205 -21.25 56.85 39.34
C ARG A 205 -21.12 56.24 37.95
N ALA A 206 -21.30 57.03 36.89
CA ALA A 206 -21.13 56.59 35.51
C ALA A 206 -19.65 56.43 35.10
N GLY A 207 -18.71 56.92 35.92
CA GLY A 207 -17.27 56.72 35.73
C GLY A 207 -16.65 57.63 34.66
N GLN A 208 -17.19 58.84 34.49
CA GLN A 208 -16.71 59.90 33.60
C GLN A 208 -16.45 61.18 34.40
#